data_AF-A0A382ET08-F1
#
_entry.id   AF-A0A382ET08-F1
#
_cell.length_a   1.000
_cell.length_b   1.000
_cell.length_c   1.000
_cell.angle_alpha   90.00
_cell.angle_beta   90.00
_cell.angle_gamma   90.00
#
_symmetry.space_group_name_H-M   'P 1'
#
loop_
_entity.id
_entity.type
_entity.pdbx_description
1 polymer ?
#
loop_
_entity_poly.entity_id
_entity_poly.type
_entity_poly.pdbx_seq_one_letter_code
_entity_poly.pdbx_strand_id
1 'polypeptide(L)'
;MATTYLQLTNELLRESNEVVLTSSNFSSALGVQQFAKDCVNRAYNDIVSSEPRWSFLATGESGATDPMYGNVAVETVAGQRWYELKAASSAVTTDYGA
;
A
#
# COMPACT_ATOMS: atom_id res chain seq x y z
N MET A 1 8.81 6.08 13.10
CA MET A 1 7.78 5.27 13.79
C MET A 1 6.51 5.38 12.96
N ALA A 2 5.81 4.27 12.69
CA ALA A 2 4.57 4.31 11.93
C ALA A 2 3.44 4.88 12.80
N THR A 3 2.67 5.83 12.27
CA THR A 3 1.51 6.40 12.94
C THR A 3 0.37 5.40 12.96
N THR A 4 -0.23 5.17 14.12
CA THR A 4 -1.34 4.23 14.31
C THR A 4 -2.68 4.88 14.01
N TYR A 5 -3.70 4.05 13.75
CA TYR A 5 -5.07 4.50 13.53
C TYR A 5 -5.64 5.31 14.72
N LEU A 6 -5.29 4.92 15.95
CA LEU A 6 -5.63 5.68 17.16
C LEU A 6 -5.02 7.09 17.13
N GLN A 7 -3.74 7.21 16.73
CA GLN A 7 -3.04 8.49 16.69
C GLN A 7 -3.64 9.42 15.62
N LEU A 8 -3.92 8.91 14.41
CA LEU A 8 -4.57 9.69 13.35
C LEU A 8 -5.97 10.17 13.75
N THR A 9 -6.76 9.30 14.36
CA THR A 9 -8.10 9.68 14.86
C THR A 9 -7.98 10.78 15.93
N ASN A 10 -7.03 10.64 16.85
CA ASN A 10 -6.81 11.60 17.92
C ASN A 10 -6.26 12.94 17.44
N GLU A 11 -5.54 13.00 16.31
CA GLU A 11 -5.17 14.26 15.66
C GLU A 11 -6.40 15.05 15.23
N LEU A 12 -7.33 14.38 14.55
CA LEU A 12 -8.60 14.95 14.11
C LEU A 12 -9.47 15.41 15.29
N LEU A 13 -9.55 14.60 16.36
CA LEU A 13 -10.29 14.98 17.56
C LEU A 13 -9.69 16.20 18.25
N ARG A 14 -8.37 16.31 18.33
CA ARG A 14 -7.72 17.51 18.89
C ARG A 14 -7.97 18.75 18.04
N GLU A 15 -7.98 18.62 16.71
CA GLU A 15 -8.28 19.73 15.80
C GLU A 15 -9.73 20.24 16.00
N SER A 16 -10.67 19.34 16.26
CA SER A 16 -12.06 19.69 16.61
C SER A 16 -12.26 20.05 18.09
N ASN A 17 -11.19 20.16 18.88
CA ASN A 17 -11.23 20.40 20.33
C ASN A 17 -12.08 19.38 21.12
N GLU A 18 -12.06 18.12 20.69
CA GLU A 18 -12.76 16.98 21.29
C GLU A 18 -11.80 16.15 22.15
N VAL A 19 -12.35 15.40 23.12
CA VAL A 19 -11.53 14.57 24.00
C VAL A 19 -10.87 13.42 23.24
N VAL A 20 -9.61 13.19 23.57
CA VAL A 20 -8.75 12.18 22.96
C VAL A 20 -9.08 10.78 23.50
N LEU A 21 -9.04 9.77 22.63
CA LEU A 21 -9.27 8.38 22.99
C LEU A 21 -7.97 7.67 23.40
N THR A 22 -8.10 6.68 24.27
CA THR A 22 -7.07 5.72 24.65
C THR A 22 -7.35 4.37 24.00
N SER A 23 -6.38 3.45 24.04
CA SER A 23 -6.59 2.08 23.55
C SER A 23 -7.74 1.35 24.24
N SER A 24 -8.09 1.71 25.48
CA SER A 24 -9.16 1.06 26.25
C SER A 24 -10.57 1.50 25.85
N ASN A 25 -10.75 2.73 25.37
CA ASN A 25 -12.07 3.27 25.02
C ASN A 25 -12.28 3.44 23.51
N PHE A 26 -11.25 3.21 22.69
CA PHE A 26 -11.31 3.38 21.24
C PHE A 26 -12.34 2.48 20.55
N SER A 27 -12.52 1.24 21.06
CA SER A 27 -13.50 0.30 20.50
C SER A 27 -14.95 0.69 20.81
N SER A 28 -15.18 1.41 21.91
CA SER A 28 -16.51 1.81 22.40
C SER A 28 -16.83 3.29 22.12
N ALA A 29 -16.05 3.94 21.24
CA ALA A 29 -16.28 5.32 20.85
C ALA A 29 -17.63 5.49 20.15
N LEU A 30 -18.33 6.58 20.44
CA LEU A 30 -19.66 6.89 19.88
C LEU A 30 -19.72 8.37 19.46
N GLY A 31 -20.75 8.73 18.68
CA GLY A 31 -20.98 10.11 18.25
C GLY A 31 -19.84 10.66 17.38
N VAL A 32 -19.36 11.86 17.71
CA VAL A 32 -18.30 12.54 16.94
C VAL A 32 -16.99 11.76 16.90
N GLN A 33 -16.71 10.98 17.95
CA GLN A 33 -15.50 10.14 18.02
C GLN A 33 -15.57 8.96 17.05
N GLN A 34 -16.75 8.34 16.91
CA GLN A 34 -16.98 7.31 15.89
C GLN A 34 -16.99 7.91 14.48
N PHE A 35 -17.54 9.11 14.32
CA PHE A 35 -17.48 9.82 13.04
C PHE A 35 -16.04 10.09 12.58
N ALA A 36 -15.16 10.57 13.47
CA ALA A 36 -13.75 10.77 13.15
C ALA A 36 -13.06 9.47 12.72
N LYS A 37 -13.34 8.36 13.44
CA LYS A 37 -12.87 7.01 13.08
C LYS A 37 -13.29 6.61 11.67
N ASP A 38 -14.56 6.83 11.32
CA ASP A 38 -15.11 6.46 10.01
C ASP A 38 -14.56 7.34 8.88
N CYS A 39 -14.34 8.63 9.13
CA CYS A 39 -13.70 9.54 8.18
C CYS A 39 -12.28 9.10 7.82
N VAL A 40 -11.47 8.73 8.83
CA VAL A 40 -10.10 8.23 8.60
C VAL A 40 -10.12 6.92 7.82
N ASN A 41 -11.00 5.97 8.15
CA ASN A 41 -11.13 4.71 7.40
C ASN A 41 -11.59 4.95 5.95
N ARG A 42 -12.53 5.88 5.75
CA ARG A 42 -13.01 6.22 4.40
C ARG A 42 -11.90 6.85 3.57
N ALA A 43 -11.18 7.82 4.11
CA ALA A 43 -10.06 8.46 3.43
C ALA A 43 -8.96 7.45 3.09
N TYR A 44 -8.64 6.54 4.01
CA TYR A 44 -7.70 5.46 3.74
C TYR A 44 -8.15 4.58 2.57
N ASN A 45 -9.40 4.13 2.57
CA ASN A 45 -9.94 3.31 1.48
C ASN A 45 -9.95 4.05 0.14
N ASP A 46 -10.32 5.32 0.14
CA ASP A 46 -10.33 6.16 -1.07
C ASP A 46 -8.92 6.29 -1.67
N ILE A 47 -7.93 6.62 -0.84
CA ILE A 47 -6.52 6.73 -1.25
C ILE A 47 -6.00 5.40 -1.82
N VAL A 48 -6.30 4.29 -1.16
CA VAL A 48 -5.83 2.95 -1.55
C VAL A 48 -6.50 2.45 -2.83
N SER A 49 -7.71 2.92 -3.12
CA SER A 49 -8.51 2.48 -4.25
C SER A 49 -8.61 3.47 -5.42
N SER A 50 -7.91 4.62 -5.34
CA SER A 50 -7.96 5.67 -6.37
C SER A 50 -7.48 5.18 -7.74
N GLU A 51 -6.47 4.32 -7.75
CA GLU A 51 -5.91 3.69 -8.94
C GLU A 51 -6.06 2.16 -8.86
N PRO A 52 -5.78 1.43 -9.95
CA PRO A 52 -5.67 -0.03 -9.93
C PRO A 52 -4.53 -0.44 -8.98
N ARG A 53 -4.84 -0.48 -7.67
CA ARG A 53 -4.02 -0.93 -6.54
C ARG A 53 -2.56 -0.51 -6.62
N TRP A 54 -2.19 0.52 -5.84
CA TRP A 54 -0.80 0.97 -5.75
C TRP A 54 0.19 -0.19 -5.55
N SER A 55 1.30 -0.17 -6.29
CA SER A 55 2.27 -1.26 -6.35
C SER A 55 2.87 -1.64 -5.00
N PHE A 56 2.91 -0.70 -4.05
CA PHE A 56 3.37 -0.94 -2.67
C PHE A 56 2.32 -1.54 -1.73
N LEU A 57 1.06 -1.66 -2.19
CA LEU A 57 -0.02 -2.35 -1.48
C LEU A 57 -0.20 -3.79 -1.98
N ALA A 58 0.53 -4.18 -3.03
CA ALA A 58 0.53 -5.54 -3.53
C ALA A 58 1.30 -6.46 -2.56
N THR A 59 0.65 -7.57 -2.14
CA THR A 59 1.26 -8.62 -1.33
C THR A 59 1.86 -9.76 -2.15
N GLY A 60 1.64 -9.74 -3.47
CA GLY A 60 2.14 -10.74 -4.42
C GLY A 60 3.36 -10.25 -5.20
N GLU A 61 4.12 -11.20 -5.73
CA GLU A 61 5.28 -10.94 -6.60
C GLU A 61 4.84 -10.36 -7.96
N SER A 62 5.64 -9.42 -8.48
CA SER A 62 5.44 -8.85 -9.82
C SER A 62 5.45 -9.95 -10.89
N GLY A 63 4.51 -9.90 -11.83
CA GLY A 63 4.53 -10.78 -13.01
C GLY A 63 3.87 -12.15 -12.86
N ALA A 64 3.40 -12.53 -11.66
CA ALA A 64 2.61 -13.75 -11.49
C ALA A 64 1.14 -13.58 -11.93
N THR A 65 0.53 -12.44 -11.63
CA THR A 65 -0.89 -12.15 -11.96
C THR A 65 -1.08 -10.78 -12.60
N ASP A 66 -0.33 -9.78 -12.15
CA ASP A 66 -0.29 -8.44 -12.76
C ASP A 66 1.17 -8.01 -12.93
N PRO A 67 1.60 -7.59 -14.14
CA PRO A 67 2.94 -7.07 -14.39
C PRO A 67 3.33 -5.84 -13.55
N MET A 68 2.36 -5.17 -12.91
CA MET A 68 2.56 -3.93 -12.15
C MET A 68 2.54 -4.12 -10.63
N TYR A 69 2.39 -5.37 -10.13
CA TYR A 69 2.49 -5.64 -8.69
C TYR A 69 3.94 -5.52 -8.20
N GLY A 70 4.14 -4.93 -7.02
CA GLY A 70 5.36 -5.11 -6.24
C GLY A 70 6.58 -4.23 -6.61
N ASN A 71 7.08 -3.59 -5.56
CA ASN A 71 8.40 -3.01 -5.33
C ASN A 71 9.57 -4.02 -5.54
N VAL A 72 9.81 -4.48 -6.77
CA VAL A 72 11.03 -5.24 -7.07
C VAL A 72 12.22 -4.27 -7.13
N ALA A 73 13.04 -4.26 -6.07
CA ALA A 73 14.39 -3.74 -6.15
C ALA A 73 15.28 -4.83 -6.76
N VAL A 74 15.63 -4.71 -8.04
CA VAL A 74 16.66 -5.55 -8.66
C VAL A 74 18.00 -4.89 -8.40
N GLU A 75 18.72 -5.35 -7.38
CA GLU A 75 20.11 -4.95 -7.17
C GLU A 75 20.94 -5.44 -8.37
N THR A 76 21.50 -4.49 -9.13
CA THR A 76 22.31 -4.81 -10.30
C THR A 76 23.79 -4.74 -9.94
N VAL A 77 24.55 -5.77 -10.31
CA VAL A 77 26.01 -5.75 -10.22
C VAL A 77 26.57 -5.36 -11.59
N ALA A 78 27.64 -4.56 -11.61
CA ALA A 78 28.32 -4.16 -12.85
C ALA A 78 28.65 -5.41 -13.70
N GLY A 79 28.04 -5.50 -14.89
CA GLY A 79 28.20 -6.63 -15.82
C GLY A 79 26.95 -7.48 -16.05
N GLN A 80 25.85 -7.29 -15.30
CA GLN A 80 24.56 -7.90 -15.65
C GLN A 80 23.97 -7.27 -16.92
N ARG A 81 23.81 -8.08 -17.98
CA ARG A 81 23.08 -7.71 -19.20
C ARG A 81 21.58 -7.88 -18.96
N TRP A 82 20.82 -6.93 -19.49
CA TRP A 82 19.44 -6.63 -19.14
C TRP A 82 18.48 -7.77 -19.54
N TYR A 83 17.83 -8.34 -18.51
CA TYR A 83 16.61 -9.15 -18.50
C TYR A 83 16.63 -10.62 -19.01
N GLU A 84 16.29 -11.57 -18.13
CA GLU A 84 15.48 -12.73 -18.50
C GLU A 84 13.99 -12.32 -18.39
N LEU A 85 13.33 -12.13 -19.52
CA LEU A 85 11.93 -11.66 -19.57
C LEU A 85 10.89 -12.80 -19.53
N LYS A 86 11.30 -14.06 -19.37
CA LYS A 86 10.38 -15.20 -19.20
C LYS A 86 11.14 -16.43 -18.70
N ALA A 87 10.60 -17.14 -17.71
CA ALA A 87 11.23 -18.37 -17.18
C ALA A 87 11.42 -19.52 -18.20
N ALA A 88 10.87 -19.38 -19.42
CA ALA A 88 11.02 -20.33 -20.53
C ALA A 88 11.87 -19.77 -21.70
N SER A 89 12.46 -18.57 -21.54
CA SER A 89 13.31 -17.97 -22.57
C SER A 89 14.61 -18.77 -22.70
N SER A 90 14.96 -19.15 -23.93
CA SER A 90 16.14 -19.98 -24.20
C SER A 90 17.10 -19.37 -25.21
N ALA A 91 16.67 -18.34 -25.97
CA ALA A 91 17.56 -17.56 -26.84
C ALA A 91 16.95 -16.22 -27.28
N VAL A 92 17.76 -15.16 -27.20
CA VAL A 92 17.40 -13.78 -27.59
C VAL A 92 16.99 -13.66 -29.06
N THR A 93 17.50 -14.53 -29.94
CA THR A 93 17.26 -14.51 -31.38
C THR A 93 15.97 -15.19 -31.82
N THR A 94 15.37 -16.04 -30.98
CA THR A 94 14.15 -16.80 -31.30
C THR A 94 12.94 -16.36 -30.48
N ASP A 95 13.16 -15.76 -29.30
CA ASP A 95 12.06 -15.35 -28.40
C ASP A 95 11.39 -14.02 -28.82
N TYR A 96 12.08 -13.22 -29.63
CA TYR A 96 11.54 -12.00 -30.26
C TYR A 96 11.77 -12.08 -31.77
N GLY A 97 11.04 -12.98 -32.44
CA GLY A 97 11.12 -13.12 -33.90
C GLY A 97 10.66 -11.85 -34.63
N ALA A 98 11.53 -11.37 -35.53
CA ALA A 98 11.35 -10.41 -36.64
C ALA A 98 10.46 -9.17 -36.42
#